data_AF-A0A7J2LUL8-F1
#
_entry.id   AF-A0A7J2LUL8-F1
#
_cell.length_a   1.000
_cell.length_b   1.000
_cell.length_c   1.000
_cell.angle_alpha   90.00
_cell.angle_beta   90.00
_cell.angle_gamma   90.00
#
_symmetry.space_group_name_H-M   'P 1'
#
loop_
_entity.id
_entity.type
_entity.pdbx_description
1 polymer ?
#
loop_
_entity_poly.entity_id
_entity_poly.type
_entity_poly.pdbx_seq_one_letter_code
_entity_poly.pdbx_strand_id
1 'polypeptide(L)' 'INYTEIFKGKVVDVAHDSLMVEMTGDSDKITAFIELMKSFGVREIARTGITALPRGMRSTRME' A
#
# COMPACT_ATOMS: atom_id res chain seq x y z
N ILE A 1 -7.94 12.15 -0.87
CA ILE A 1 -7.83 11.92 0.59
C ILE A 1 -8.75 10.79 1.04
N ASN A 2 -10.07 10.86 0.81
CA ASN A 2 -11.02 9.82 1.23
C ASN A 2 -10.64 8.40 0.75
N TYR A 3 -10.25 8.21 -0.52
CA TYR A 3 -9.81 6.89 -1.02
C TYR A 3 -8.62 6.31 -0.26
N THR A 4 -7.63 7.15 0.08
CA THR A 4 -6.46 6.73 0.86
C THR A 4 -6.87 6.24 2.24
N GLU A 5 -7.80 6.94 2.90
CA GLU A 5 -8.32 6.56 4.22
C GLU A 5 -9.14 5.26 4.19
N ILE A 6 -9.99 5.07 3.17
CA ILE A 6 -10.75 3.82 2.96
C ILE A 6 -9.81 2.61 2.86
N PHE A 7 -8.70 2.76 2.15
CA PHE A 7 -7.69 1.72 2.00
C PHE A 7 -6.70 1.67 3.18
N LYS A 8 -6.92 2.44 4.25
CA LYS A 8 -6.01 2.54 5.40
C LYS A 8 -4.56 2.84 4.97
N GLY A 9 -4.41 3.61 3.89
CA GLY A 9 -3.15 4.18 3.46
C GLY A 9 -2.90 5.51 4.17
N LYS A 10 -1.71 6.06 3.95
CA LYS A 10 -1.30 7.35 4.49
C LYS A 10 -0.69 8.19 3.38
N VAL A 11 -1.09 9.45 3.32
CA VAL A 11 -0.43 10.44 2.46
C VAL A 11 0.88 10.81 3.15
N VAL A 12 2.01 10.58 2.47
CA VAL A 12 3.36 10.84 3.02
C VAL A 12 3.98 12.09 2.44
N ASP A 13 3.53 12.55 1.28
CA ASP A 13 3.96 13.80 0.66
C ASP A 13 2.83 14.45 -0.14
N VAL A 14 2.86 15.79 -0.20
CA VAL A 14 1.88 16.62 -0.92
C VAL A 14 2.62 17.71 -1.67
N ALA A 15 2.49 17.70 -2.99
CA ALA A 15 2.96 18.75 -3.87
C ALA A 15 1.79 19.44 -4.57
N HIS A 16 2.07 20.51 -5.31
CA HIS A 16 1.06 21.26 -6.04
C HIS A 16 0.32 20.40 -7.09
N ASP A 17 1.02 19.49 -7.74
CA ASP A 17 0.53 18.67 -8.87
C ASP A 17 0.52 17.17 -8.57
N SER A 18 0.88 16.74 -7.37
CA SER A 18 1.05 15.33 -7.05
C SER A 18 0.90 15.02 -5.56
N LEU A 19 0.60 13.76 -5.27
CA LEU A 19 0.46 13.20 -3.94
C LEU A 19 1.23 11.88 -3.88
N MET A 20 1.96 11.65 -2.79
CA MET A 20 2.57 10.36 -2.51
C MET A 20 1.80 9.65 -1.40
N VAL A 21 1.44 8.39 -1.64
CA VAL A 21 0.68 7.56 -0.72
C VAL A 21 1.46 6.29 -0.41
N GLU A 22 1.60 5.98 0.88
CA GLU A 22 2.07 4.67 1.34
C GLU A 22 0.89 3.83 1.83
N MET A 23 0.98 2.51 1.65
CA MET A 23 0.00 1.59 2.23
C MET A 23 0.54 0.18 2.41
N THR A 24 -0.09 -0.55 3.33
CA THR A 24 0.21 -1.95 3.60
C THR A 24 -1.08 -2.77 3.58
N GLY A 25 -1.00 -3.97 3.02
CA GLY A 25 -2.12 -4.86 2.85
C GLY A 25 -1.72 -6.15 2.15
N ASP A 26 -2.69 -7.06 2.02
CA ASP A 26 -2.57 -8.19 1.10
C ASP A 26 -2.46 -7.72 -0.37
N SER A 27 -2.03 -8.62 -1.23
CA SER A 27 -1.81 -8.32 -2.65
C SER A 27 -3.06 -7.82 -3.36
N ASP A 28 -4.25 -8.29 -2.96
CA ASP A 28 -5.52 -7.97 -3.61
C ASP A 28 -5.93 -6.54 -3.28
N LYS A 29 -5.81 -6.13 -2.01
CA LYS A 29 -6.06 -4.77 -1.55
C LYS A 29 -5.14 -3.76 -2.24
N ILE A 30 -3.84 -4.06 -2.34
CA ILE A 30 -2.87 -3.19 -3.01
C ILE A 30 -3.22 -3.07 -4.50
N THR A 31 -3.55 -4.18 -5.15
CA THR A 31 -3.89 -4.18 -6.58
C THR A 31 -5.18 -3.40 -6.84
N ALA A 32 -6.22 -3.58 -6.02
CA ALA A 32 -7.47 -2.83 -6.12
C ALA A 32 -7.26 -1.32 -5.96
N PHE A 33 -6.37 -0.89 -5.05
CA PHE A 33 -6.04 0.52 -4.92
C PHE A 33 -5.34 1.07 -6.17
N ILE A 34 -4.36 0.34 -6.71
CA ILE A 34 -3.64 0.75 -7.93
C ILE A 34 -4.62 0.90 -9.09
N GLU A 35 -5.53 -0.06 -9.28
CA GLU A 35 -6.57 0.01 -10.32
C GLU A 35 -7.46 1.24 -10.16
N LEU A 36 -7.88 1.58 -8.94
CA LEU A 36 -8.65 2.79 -8.67
C LEU A 36 -7.86 4.06 -9.02
N MET A 37 -6.56 4.09 -8.68
CA MET A 37 -5.68 5.24 -8.93
C MET A 37 -5.34 5.44 -10.41
N LYS A 38 -5.52 4.44 -11.28
CA LYS A 38 -5.30 4.61 -12.74
C LYS A 38 -6.10 5.77 -13.33
N SER A 39 -7.31 6.01 -12.82
CA SER A 39 -8.17 7.11 -13.26
C SER A 39 -7.61 8.51 -12.96
N PHE A 40 -6.72 8.64 -11.98
CA PHE A 40 -6.09 9.90 -11.58
C PHE A 40 -4.73 10.14 -12.25
N GLY A 41 -4.17 9.12 -12.91
CA GLY A 41 -2.83 9.16 -13.48
C GLY A 41 -1.77 8.82 -12.44
N VAL A 42 -1.26 7.58 -12.50
CA VAL A 42 -0.17 7.14 -11.62
C VAL A 42 1.16 7.49 -12.28
N ARG A 43 1.93 8.40 -11.68
CA ARG A 43 3.25 8.79 -12.19
C ARG A 43 4.28 7.68 -11.96
N GLU A 44 4.34 7.12 -10.75
CA GLU A 44 5.33 6.13 -10.34
C GLU A 44 4.72 5.16 -9.31
N ILE A 45 5.23 3.92 -9.27
CA ILE A 45 4.85 2.89 -8.28
C ILE A 45 6.10 2.19 -7.77
N ALA A 46 6.28 2.19 -6.45
CA ALA A 46 7.20 1.28 -5.76
C ALA A 46 6.39 0.28 -4.94
N ARG A 47 6.49 -1.02 -5.28
CA ARG A 47 5.77 -2.10 -4.60
C ARG A 47 6.75 -3.17 -4.15
N THR A 48 6.70 -3.51 -2.87
CA THR A 48 7.43 -4.66 -2.33
C THR A 48 6.75 -5.96 -2.72
N GLY A 49 7.53 -7.04 -2.77
CA GLY A 49 6.98 -8.40 -2.88
C GLY A 49 6.18 -8.80 -1.65
N ILE A 50 5.51 -9.96 -1.75
CA ILE A 50 4.80 -10.56 -0.61
C ILE A 50 5.82 -10.92 0.46
N THR A 51 5.62 -10.40 1.66
CA THR A 51 6.39 -10.78 2.84
C THR A 51 5.43 -11.40 3.84
N ALA A 52 5.79 -12.56 4.39
CA ALA A 52 4.94 -13.30 5.30
C ALA A 52 5.72 -13.67 6.56
N LEU A 53 5.06 -13.56 7.70
CA LEU A 53 5.53 -14.08 8.98
C LEU A 53 4.44 -14.99 9.56
N PRO A 54 4.81 -16.19 10.06
CA PRO A 54 3.87 -17.04 10.76
C PRO A 54 3.32 -16.31 11.99
N ARG A 55 2.00 -16.39 12.19
CA ARG A 55 1.32 -15.77 13.33
C ARG A 55 1.18 -16.76 14.49
N GLY A 56 1.24 -16.24 15.71
CA GLY A 56 1.00 -17.02 16.94
C GLY A 56 2.11 -18.02 17.25
N MET A 57 1.77 -19.12 17.91
CA MET A 57 2.73 -20.13 18.40
C MET A 57 3.55 -20.83 17.30
N ARG A 58 3.22 -20.62 16.01
CA ARG A 58 4.03 -21.05 14.86
C ARG A 58 5.17 -20.08 14.51
N SER A 59 5.38 -19.02 15.29
CA SER A 59 6.53 -18.13 15.12
C SER A 59 7.81 -18.88 15.45
N THR A 60 8.48 -19.39 14.41
CA THR A 60 9.82 -19.94 14.53
C THR A 60 10.75 -18.80 14.93
N ARG A 61 11.44 -18.97 16.06
CA ARG A 61 12.51 -18.07 16.51
C ARG A 61 13.51 -17.94 15.36
N MET A 62 13.70 -16.73 14.85
CA MET A 62 14.78 -16.45 13.92
C MET A 62 16.07 -16.39 14.75
N GLU A 63 17.00 -17.32 14.49
CA GLU A 63 18.40 -17.21 14.92
C GLU A 63 19.18 -16.35 13.91
#